data_AF-A0A8H9J5E7-F1
#
_entry.id   AF-A0A8H9J5E7-F1
#
_cell.length_a   1.000
_cell.length_b   1.000
_cell.length_c   1.000
_cell.angle_alpha   90.00
_cell.angle_beta   90.00
_cell.angle_gamma   90.00
#
_symmetry.space_group_name_H-M   'P 1'
#
loop_
_entity.id
_entity.type
_entity.pdbx_description
1 polymer ?
#
loop_
_entity_poly.entity_id
_entity_poly.type
_entity_poly.pdbx_seq_one_letter_code
_entity_poly.pdbx_strand_id
1 'polypeptide(L)'
;MALEGNPKALIETIDGVLVRSFGVHPDRDHDEVCALATTGYVVSCWRNTVLEDIHAGGFVSTARRGSYARDGIPDRDMARLNVATWLQIRPHVHPTGIDVMAVRDLLRDKKRTITMSANTFTCGDLFAGTWTKLVWHLNEGAWLPVHLADRMFDGDEAAAMRYYAVCGGNYASHWFGNPWWEVAITAWAEQNPPARAEDLTLALHAPNQLDDDAIRWLMNANYDRSFRDAITTWKLDRGVDQADLAAGLWFPPGVPELPKYLL
;
A
#
# COMPACT_ATOMS: atom_id res chain seq x y z
N MET A 1 -15.83 -21.42 5.05
CA MET A 1 -16.66 -21.66 3.86
C MET A 1 -15.72 -21.72 2.68
N ALA A 2 -15.70 -22.81 1.92
CA ALA A 2 -14.97 -22.85 0.67
C ALA A 2 -15.76 -22.01 -0.36
N LEU A 3 -15.17 -20.92 -0.84
CA LEU A 3 -15.73 -20.03 -1.87
C LEU A 3 -15.43 -20.54 -3.29
N GLU A 4 -15.04 -21.82 -3.41
CA GLU A 4 -14.61 -22.44 -4.65
C GLU A 4 -15.73 -22.43 -5.71
N GLY A 5 -15.38 -21.92 -6.90
CA GLY A 5 -16.20 -22.03 -8.11
C GLY A 5 -17.39 -21.08 -8.23
N ASN A 6 -17.58 -20.13 -7.29
CA ASN A 6 -18.64 -19.13 -7.41
C ASN A 6 -18.09 -17.69 -7.30
N PRO A 7 -17.56 -17.12 -8.41
CA PRO A 7 -17.04 -15.76 -8.48
C PRO A 7 -18.01 -14.72 -7.90
N LYS A 8 -19.31 -14.87 -8.16
CA LYS A 8 -20.34 -13.94 -7.67
C LYS A 8 -20.42 -13.92 -6.14
N ALA A 9 -20.45 -15.07 -5.49
CA ALA A 9 -20.49 -15.15 -4.03
C ALA A 9 -19.21 -14.58 -3.38
N LEU A 10 -18.06 -14.74 -4.04
CA LEU A 10 -16.80 -14.15 -3.60
C LEU A 10 -16.83 -12.62 -3.73
N ILE A 11 -17.34 -12.08 -4.83
CA ILE A 11 -17.52 -10.63 -5.03
C ILE A 11 -18.44 -10.06 -3.95
N GLU A 12 -19.60 -10.69 -3.72
CA GLU A 12 -20.54 -10.29 -2.66
C GLU A 12 -19.88 -10.31 -1.28
N THR A 13 -18.98 -11.27 -1.03
CA THR A 13 -18.21 -11.34 0.22
C THR A 13 -17.24 -10.17 0.34
N ILE A 14 -16.47 -9.85 -0.71
CA ILE A 14 -15.52 -8.73 -0.75
C ILE A 14 -16.25 -7.40 -0.53
N ASP A 15 -17.34 -7.18 -1.25
CA ASP A 15 -18.15 -5.97 -1.11
C ASP A 15 -18.73 -5.86 0.31
N GLY A 16 -19.17 -6.99 0.87
CA GLY A 16 -19.59 -7.10 2.25
C GLY A 16 -18.49 -6.72 3.25
N VAL A 17 -17.23 -7.12 3.01
CA VAL A 17 -16.08 -6.76 3.86
C VAL A 17 -15.76 -5.27 3.75
N LEU A 18 -15.79 -4.70 2.54
CA LEU A 18 -15.58 -3.25 2.35
C LEU A 18 -16.55 -2.42 3.19
N VAL A 19 -17.83 -2.80 3.17
CA VAL A 19 -18.86 -2.12 3.96
C VAL A 19 -18.69 -2.41 5.45
N ARG A 20 -18.62 -3.68 5.83
CA ARG A 20 -18.75 -4.08 7.24
C ARG A 20 -17.49 -3.87 8.06
N SER A 21 -16.30 -3.95 7.46
CA SER A 21 -15.01 -3.83 8.17
C SER A 21 -14.32 -2.49 7.94
N PHE A 22 -14.68 -1.77 6.88
CA PHE A 22 -14.10 -0.48 6.54
C PHE A 22 -15.12 0.65 6.40
N GLY A 23 -16.43 0.39 6.34
CA GLY A 23 -17.43 1.46 6.18
C GLY A 23 -17.41 2.11 4.79
N VAL A 24 -16.79 1.42 3.82
CA VAL A 24 -16.58 1.88 2.44
C VAL A 24 -17.56 1.15 1.54
N HIS A 25 -18.47 1.89 0.90
CA HIS A 25 -19.43 1.33 -0.04
C HIS A 25 -18.86 1.31 -1.46
N PRO A 26 -18.67 0.14 -2.08
CA PRO A 26 -18.01 0.06 -3.38
C PRO A 26 -18.71 0.83 -4.52
N ASP A 27 -20.03 0.98 -4.43
CA ASP A 27 -20.85 1.68 -5.42
C ASP A 27 -20.91 3.21 -5.24
N ARG A 28 -20.43 3.74 -4.10
CA ARG A 28 -20.58 5.15 -3.73
C ARG A 28 -19.25 5.81 -3.41
N ASP A 29 -18.38 5.08 -2.73
CA ASP A 29 -17.10 5.54 -2.21
C ASP A 29 -15.95 5.13 -3.15
N HIS A 30 -16.17 5.30 -4.46
CA HIS A 30 -15.24 4.85 -5.49
C HIS A 30 -13.79 5.31 -5.28
N ASP A 31 -13.61 6.56 -4.83
CA ASP A 31 -12.29 7.13 -4.63
C ASP A 31 -11.58 6.53 -3.40
N GLU A 32 -12.33 6.24 -2.34
CA GLU A 32 -11.84 5.54 -1.14
C GLU A 32 -11.45 4.10 -1.46
N VAL A 33 -12.25 3.40 -2.28
CA VAL A 33 -11.91 2.05 -2.77
C VAL A 33 -10.63 2.10 -3.60
N CYS A 34 -10.51 3.04 -4.54
CA CYS A 34 -9.30 3.18 -5.36
C CYS A 34 -8.07 3.50 -4.50
N ALA A 35 -8.24 4.31 -3.46
CA ALA A 35 -7.16 4.66 -2.53
C ALA A 35 -6.69 3.44 -1.73
N LEU A 36 -7.61 2.67 -1.16
CA LEU A 36 -7.32 1.41 -0.48
C LEU A 36 -6.68 0.38 -1.43
N ALA A 37 -7.20 0.26 -2.66
CA ALA A 37 -6.66 -0.65 -3.67
C ALA A 37 -5.23 -0.27 -4.06
N THR A 38 -4.95 1.03 -4.18
CA THR A 38 -3.58 1.54 -4.40
C THR A 38 -2.67 1.10 -3.26
N THR A 39 -3.10 1.23 -2.00
CA THR A 39 -2.34 0.78 -0.84
C THR A 39 -2.06 -0.73 -0.91
N GLY A 40 -3.09 -1.55 -1.13
CA GLY A 40 -2.93 -3.00 -1.26
C GLY A 40 -2.00 -3.39 -2.42
N TYR A 41 -2.06 -2.65 -3.52
CA TYR A 41 -1.25 -2.92 -4.69
C TYR A 41 0.23 -2.52 -4.50
N VAL A 42 0.51 -1.38 -3.85
CA VAL A 42 1.88 -1.01 -3.44
C VAL A 42 2.46 -2.09 -2.53
N VAL A 43 1.71 -2.51 -1.50
CA VAL A 43 2.14 -3.60 -0.60
C VAL A 43 2.46 -4.85 -1.42
N SER A 44 1.66 -5.17 -2.44
CA SER A 44 1.87 -6.35 -3.26
C SER A 44 3.09 -6.32 -4.17
N CYS A 45 3.46 -5.14 -4.63
CA CYS A 45 4.67 -4.97 -5.42
C CYS A 45 5.94 -5.02 -4.56
N TRP A 46 5.80 -4.91 -3.23
CA TRP A 46 6.92 -4.65 -2.33
C TRP A 46 7.19 -5.80 -1.35
N ARG A 47 6.15 -6.43 -0.79
CA ARG A 47 6.27 -7.55 0.15
C ARG A 47 6.68 -8.84 -0.54
N ASN A 48 7.46 -9.64 0.17
CA ASN A 48 8.12 -10.86 -0.26
C ASN A 48 8.92 -10.68 -1.57
N THR A 49 9.48 -9.49 -1.75
CA THR A 49 10.35 -9.17 -2.87
C THR A 49 11.77 -8.85 -2.40
N VAL A 50 12.67 -8.72 -3.36
CA VAL A 50 14.04 -8.23 -3.15
C VAL A 50 14.08 -6.90 -2.40
N LEU A 51 13.06 -6.06 -2.52
CA LEU A 51 13.01 -4.81 -1.81
C LEU A 51 12.90 -5.02 -0.28
N GLU A 52 12.14 -6.04 0.16
CA GLU A 52 12.07 -6.44 1.56
C GLU A 52 13.39 -7.07 2.04
N ASP A 53 14.05 -7.88 1.20
CA ASP A 53 15.39 -8.42 1.52
C ASP A 53 16.41 -7.28 1.70
N ILE A 54 16.39 -6.27 0.83
CA ILE A 54 17.27 -5.10 0.92
C ILE A 54 16.94 -4.33 2.20
N HIS A 55 15.66 -4.09 2.47
CA HIS A 55 15.20 -3.39 3.67
C HIS A 55 15.64 -4.11 4.96
N ALA A 56 15.60 -5.44 5.00
CA ALA A 56 15.93 -6.24 6.18
C ALA A 56 17.42 -6.32 6.54
N GLY A 57 18.34 -5.86 5.69
CA GLY A 57 19.77 -5.86 6.04
C GLY A 57 20.80 -5.70 4.94
N GLY A 58 20.41 -5.23 3.75
CA GLY A 58 21.30 -5.08 2.60
C GLY A 58 21.60 -6.42 1.91
N PHE A 59 21.66 -6.40 0.58
CA PHE A 59 21.66 -7.61 -0.26
C PHE A 59 22.99 -7.87 -0.98
N VAL A 60 23.83 -6.85 -1.14
CA VAL A 60 25.06 -6.89 -1.96
C VAL A 60 26.24 -6.31 -1.19
N SER A 61 27.01 -7.15 -0.50
CA SER A 61 28.14 -6.72 0.33
C SER A 61 29.25 -6.00 -0.44
N THR A 62 29.35 -6.24 -1.75
CA THR A 62 30.31 -5.59 -2.66
C THR A 62 29.83 -4.24 -3.21
N ALA A 63 28.57 -3.85 -2.96
CA ALA A 63 28.06 -2.56 -3.40
C ALA A 63 28.72 -1.40 -2.62
N ARG A 64 28.58 -0.19 -3.16
CA ARG A 64 29.20 1.02 -2.60
C ARG A 64 28.63 1.31 -1.21
N ARG A 65 29.48 1.69 -0.26
CA ARG A 65 29.06 2.16 1.06
C ARG A 65 28.22 3.44 0.92
N GLY A 66 27.10 3.49 1.63
CA GLY A 66 26.05 4.50 1.51
C GLY A 66 24.97 4.19 0.47
N SER A 67 24.99 3.01 -0.16
CA SER A 67 23.92 2.58 -1.08
C SER A 67 22.96 1.60 -0.40
N TYR A 68 21.66 1.65 -0.76
CA TYR A 68 20.67 0.72 -0.22
C TYR A 68 21.01 -0.74 -0.54
N ALA A 69 21.60 -1.01 -1.71
CA ALA A 69 22.05 -2.35 -2.07
C ALA A 69 23.02 -2.94 -1.04
N ARG A 70 23.87 -2.11 -0.41
CA ARG A 70 24.86 -2.55 0.58
C ARG A 70 24.34 -2.45 2.02
N ASP A 71 23.81 -1.28 2.38
CA ASP A 71 23.56 -0.90 3.78
C ASP A 71 22.09 -1.08 4.18
N GLY A 72 21.24 -1.47 3.23
CA GLY A 72 19.81 -1.61 3.40
C GLY A 72 19.06 -0.29 3.31
N ILE A 73 17.72 -0.38 3.34
CA ILE A 73 16.82 0.79 3.32
C ILE A 73 16.38 1.05 4.76
N PRO A 74 16.69 2.20 5.36
CA PRO A 74 16.16 2.56 6.68
C PRO A 74 14.62 2.63 6.69
N ASP A 75 13.95 2.33 7.81
CA ASP A 75 12.48 2.39 7.92
C ASP A 75 11.88 3.72 7.45
N ARG A 76 12.55 4.84 7.76
CA ARG A 76 12.12 6.18 7.31
C ARG A 76 12.13 6.34 5.80
N ASP A 77 13.13 5.77 5.14
CA ASP A 77 13.30 5.85 3.70
C ASP A 77 12.31 4.91 3.02
N MET A 78 12.09 3.74 3.62
CA MET A 78 11.04 2.81 3.23
C MET A 78 9.65 3.46 3.29
N ALA A 79 9.34 4.19 4.36
CA ALA A 79 8.09 4.93 4.51
C ALA A 79 7.92 5.99 3.41
N ARG A 80 8.96 6.78 3.11
CA ARG A 80 8.92 7.78 2.03
C ARG A 80 8.76 7.14 0.65
N LEU A 81 9.48 6.06 0.38
CA LEU A 81 9.41 5.36 -0.89
C LEU A 81 7.99 4.78 -1.09
N ASN A 82 7.34 4.26 -0.03
CA ASN A 82 5.96 3.75 -0.06
C ASN A 82 5.00 4.86 -0.50
N VAL A 83 5.07 6.02 0.16
CA VAL A 83 4.25 7.20 -0.14
C VAL A 83 4.50 7.69 -1.58
N ALA A 84 5.75 7.83 -1.98
CA ALA A 84 6.10 8.29 -3.32
C ALA A 84 5.58 7.34 -4.41
N THR A 85 5.66 6.02 -4.17
CA THR A 85 5.15 5.02 -5.11
C THR A 85 3.63 5.00 -5.12
N TRP A 86 2.98 5.12 -3.96
CA TRP A 86 1.52 5.25 -3.87
C TRP A 86 1.01 6.43 -4.69
N LEU A 87 1.62 7.62 -4.54
CA LEU A 87 1.24 8.83 -5.28
C LEU A 87 1.38 8.67 -6.80
N GLN A 88 2.33 7.87 -7.25
CA GLN A 88 2.55 7.60 -8.68
C GLN A 88 1.63 6.51 -9.24
N ILE A 89 1.23 5.54 -8.43
CA ILE A 89 0.32 4.47 -8.84
C ILE A 89 -1.15 4.92 -8.79
N ARG A 90 -1.54 5.73 -7.80
CA ARG A 90 -2.94 6.15 -7.56
C ARG A 90 -3.68 6.66 -8.81
N PRO A 91 -3.07 7.45 -9.71
CA PRO A 91 -3.73 7.92 -10.94
C PRO A 91 -4.12 6.80 -11.93
N HIS A 92 -3.54 5.61 -11.79
CA HIS A 92 -3.76 4.44 -12.65
C HIS A 92 -4.72 3.42 -12.03
N VAL A 93 -5.31 3.74 -10.88
CA VAL A 93 -6.31 2.90 -10.20
C VAL A 93 -7.67 3.56 -10.37
N HIS A 94 -8.60 2.82 -10.97
CA HIS A 94 -9.92 3.30 -11.37
C HIS A 94 -11.02 2.41 -10.79
N PRO A 95 -12.27 2.91 -10.71
CA PRO A 95 -13.39 2.12 -10.19
C PRO A 95 -13.66 0.85 -11.01
N THR A 96 -13.26 0.84 -12.29
CA THR A 96 -13.44 -0.27 -13.21
C THR A 96 -12.28 -1.26 -13.22
N GLY A 97 -11.15 -0.96 -12.58
CA GLY A 97 -9.94 -1.78 -12.65
C GLY A 97 -8.64 -0.99 -12.46
N ILE A 98 -7.50 -1.65 -12.69
CA ILE A 98 -6.16 -1.06 -12.58
C ILE A 98 -5.52 -1.04 -13.97
N ASP A 99 -4.98 0.10 -14.40
CA ASP A 99 -4.15 0.17 -15.62
C ASP A 99 -2.78 -0.48 -15.35
N VAL A 100 -2.77 -1.81 -15.43
CA VAL A 100 -1.60 -2.64 -15.13
C VAL A 100 -0.45 -2.35 -16.08
N MET A 101 -0.73 -1.98 -17.33
CA MET A 101 0.33 -1.65 -18.29
C MET A 101 1.04 -0.36 -17.90
N ALA A 102 0.29 0.69 -17.56
CA ALA A 102 0.89 1.95 -17.11
C ALA A 102 1.65 1.77 -15.79
N VAL A 103 1.10 1.04 -14.82
CA VAL A 103 1.80 0.79 -13.55
C VAL A 103 3.07 -0.05 -13.77
N ARG A 104 3.00 -1.07 -14.63
CA ARG A 104 4.18 -1.86 -14.99
C ARG A 104 5.26 -1.00 -15.63
N ASP A 105 4.90 -0.16 -16.60
CA ASP A 105 5.88 0.69 -17.29
C ASP A 105 6.50 1.71 -16.32
N LEU A 106 5.69 2.28 -15.43
CA LEU A 106 6.15 3.13 -14.32
C LEU A 106 7.16 2.38 -13.43
N LEU A 107 6.80 1.22 -12.88
CA LEU A 107 7.63 0.48 -11.92
C LEU A 107 8.94 -0.05 -12.53
N ARG A 108 8.96 -0.28 -13.86
CA ARG A 108 10.14 -0.75 -14.60
C ARG A 108 11.02 0.37 -15.14
N ASP A 109 10.59 1.63 -15.03
CA ASP A 109 11.39 2.75 -15.50
C ASP A 109 12.51 3.07 -14.51
N LYS A 110 13.75 2.76 -14.92
CA LYS A 110 14.95 3.10 -14.14
C LYS A 110 15.15 4.61 -13.99
N LYS A 111 14.56 5.41 -14.89
CA LYS A 111 14.62 6.88 -14.86
C LYS A 111 13.47 7.48 -14.05
N ARG A 112 12.52 6.67 -13.56
CA ARG A 112 11.45 7.12 -12.67
C ARG A 112 12.07 7.84 -11.48
N THR A 113 11.66 9.08 -11.28
CA THR A 113 12.16 9.92 -10.20
C THR A 113 11.37 9.68 -8.92
N ILE A 114 12.06 9.63 -7.79
CA ILE A 114 11.47 9.57 -6.46
C ILE A 114 12.06 10.69 -5.61
N THR A 115 11.18 11.53 -5.08
CA THR A 115 11.56 12.60 -4.15
C THR A 115 11.38 12.12 -2.72
N MET A 116 12.47 12.20 -1.96
CA MET A 116 12.55 11.84 -0.54
C MET A 116 13.20 13.00 0.22
N SER A 117 12.47 13.57 1.17
CA SER A 117 12.85 14.85 1.78
C SER A 117 13.10 15.91 0.69
N ALA A 118 14.21 16.66 0.76
CA ALA A 118 14.60 17.66 -0.23
C ALA A 118 15.30 17.09 -1.47
N ASN A 119 15.54 15.78 -1.55
CA ASN A 119 16.35 15.16 -2.59
C ASN A 119 15.49 14.37 -3.58
N THR A 120 15.85 14.43 -4.86
CA THR A 120 15.25 13.62 -5.91
C THR A 120 16.29 12.67 -6.49
N PHE A 121 15.90 11.40 -6.60
CA PHE A 121 16.75 10.33 -7.12
C PHE A 121 16.05 9.62 -8.28
N THR A 122 16.81 8.97 -9.15
CA THR A 122 16.23 7.98 -10.06
C THR A 122 16.15 6.61 -9.36
N CYS A 123 15.16 5.80 -9.72
CA CYS A 123 15.04 4.44 -9.18
C CYS A 123 16.28 3.59 -9.53
N GLY A 124 16.85 3.77 -10.72
CA GLY A 124 18.07 3.08 -11.13
C GLY A 124 19.27 3.40 -10.24
N ASP A 125 19.38 4.64 -9.75
CA ASP A 125 20.44 5.04 -8.82
C ASP A 125 20.20 4.51 -7.41
N LEU A 126 18.95 4.60 -6.91
CA LEU A 126 18.58 4.11 -5.57
C LEU A 126 18.82 2.60 -5.41
N PHE A 127 18.52 1.83 -6.45
CA PHE A 127 18.64 0.37 -6.46
C PHE A 127 19.79 -0.10 -7.37
N ALA A 128 20.83 0.72 -7.52
CA ALA A 128 21.99 0.36 -8.31
C ALA A 128 22.60 -0.96 -7.81
N GLY A 129 22.83 -1.90 -8.74
CA GLY A 129 23.34 -3.24 -8.42
C GLY A 129 22.27 -4.29 -8.07
N THR A 130 21.05 -3.88 -7.72
CA THR A 130 19.91 -4.78 -7.47
C THR A 130 18.74 -4.59 -8.44
N TRP A 131 18.79 -3.54 -9.26
CA TRP A 131 17.72 -3.15 -10.18
C TRP A 131 17.14 -4.29 -11.02
N THR A 132 17.97 -5.10 -11.68
CA THR A 132 17.49 -6.21 -12.53
C THR A 132 16.64 -7.21 -11.74
N LYS A 133 17.07 -7.55 -10.52
CA LYS A 133 16.33 -8.49 -9.66
C LYS A 133 15.04 -7.83 -9.14
N LEU A 134 15.12 -6.57 -8.73
CA LEU A 134 13.96 -5.80 -8.29
C LEU A 134 12.89 -5.67 -9.38
N VAL A 135 13.28 -5.29 -10.60
CA VAL A 135 12.38 -5.15 -11.76
C VAL A 135 11.67 -6.44 -12.12
N TRP A 136 12.33 -7.59 -11.96
CA TRP A 136 11.68 -8.87 -12.16
C TRP A 136 10.51 -9.06 -11.18
N HIS A 137 10.73 -8.84 -9.88
CA HIS A 137 9.65 -8.94 -8.88
C HIS A 137 8.56 -7.89 -9.07
N LEU A 138 8.93 -6.65 -9.38
CA LEU A 138 7.96 -5.59 -9.68
C LEU A 138 7.11 -5.93 -10.91
N ASN A 139 7.69 -6.61 -11.91
CA ASN A 139 6.93 -7.09 -13.06
C ASN A 139 5.89 -8.14 -12.66
N GLU A 140 6.26 -9.14 -11.87
CA GLU A 140 5.33 -10.18 -11.41
C GLU A 140 4.23 -9.60 -10.52
N GLY A 141 4.59 -8.72 -9.59
CA GLY A 141 3.64 -8.01 -8.74
C GLY A 141 2.67 -7.14 -9.54
N ALA A 142 3.16 -6.48 -10.60
CA ALA A 142 2.32 -5.63 -11.44
C ALA A 142 1.23 -6.42 -12.18
N TRP A 143 1.50 -7.65 -12.63
CA TRP A 143 0.54 -8.49 -13.36
C TRP A 143 -0.51 -9.17 -12.49
N LEU A 144 -0.28 -9.24 -11.18
CA LEU A 144 -1.13 -9.98 -10.26
C LEU A 144 -2.62 -9.60 -10.31
N PRO A 145 -3.05 -8.33 -10.49
CA PRO A 145 -4.46 -7.99 -10.63
C PRO A 145 -5.16 -8.69 -11.80
N VAL A 146 -4.53 -8.77 -12.97
CA VAL A 146 -5.09 -9.46 -14.15
C VAL A 146 -5.21 -10.96 -13.86
N HIS A 147 -4.17 -11.57 -13.28
CA HIS A 147 -4.21 -12.98 -12.91
C HIS A 147 -5.28 -13.31 -11.87
N LEU A 148 -5.52 -12.40 -10.92
CA LEU A 148 -6.59 -12.56 -9.93
C LEU A 148 -7.96 -12.42 -10.58
N ALA A 149 -8.16 -11.43 -11.46
CA ALA A 149 -9.39 -11.25 -12.22
C ALA A 149 -9.77 -12.53 -12.98
N ASP A 150 -8.84 -13.07 -13.77
CA ASP A 150 -9.05 -14.27 -14.57
C ASP A 150 -9.32 -15.52 -13.71
N ARG A 151 -8.59 -15.69 -12.61
CA ARG A 151 -8.64 -16.93 -11.81
C ARG A 151 -9.77 -16.98 -10.79
N MET A 152 -10.16 -15.84 -10.22
CA MET A 152 -11.06 -15.78 -9.07
C MET A 152 -12.37 -15.05 -9.37
N PHE A 153 -12.37 -14.18 -10.37
CA PHE A 153 -13.46 -13.23 -10.62
C PHE A 153 -14.05 -13.32 -12.02
N ASP A 154 -13.78 -14.40 -12.76
CA ASP A 154 -14.30 -14.62 -14.13
C ASP A 154 -13.97 -13.45 -15.09
N GLY A 155 -12.80 -12.85 -14.91
CA GLY A 155 -12.34 -11.69 -15.68
C GLY A 155 -12.84 -10.32 -15.18
N ASP A 156 -13.55 -10.26 -14.04
CA ASP A 156 -13.97 -8.97 -13.45
C ASP A 156 -12.79 -8.25 -12.78
N GLU A 157 -12.17 -7.33 -13.53
CA GLU A 157 -11.07 -6.48 -13.05
C GLU A 157 -11.48 -5.53 -11.91
N ALA A 158 -12.74 -5.09 -11.88
CA ALA A 158 -13.23 -4.21 -10.82
C ALA A 158 -13.33 -4.99 -9.49
N ALA A 159 -13.74 -6.26 -9.55
CA ALA A 159 -13.70 -7.17 -8.40
C ALA A 159 -12.27 -7.43 -7.91
N ALA A 160 -11.32 -7.65 -8.81
CA ALA A 160 -9.90 -7.78 -8.44
C ALA A 160 -9.38 -6.50 -7.75
N MET A 161 -9.76 -5.32 -8.25
CA MET A 161 -9.42 -4.04 -7.63
C MET A 161 -10.05 -3.89 -6.23
N ARG A 162 -11.33 -4.26 -6.05
CA ARG A 162 -12.00 -4.28 -4.73
C ARG A 162 -11.35 -5.26 -3.76
N TYR A 163 -10.87 -6.41 -4.25
CA TYR A 163 -10.07 -7.34 -3.46
C TYR A 163 -8.77 -6.67 -2.95
N TYR A 164 -8.05 -5.94 -3.82
CA TYR A 164 -6.90 -5.14 -3.40
C TYR A 164 -7.24 -4.07 -2.37
N ALA A 165 -8.43 -3.47 -2.44
CA ALA A 165 -8.90 -2.51 -1.44
C ALA A 165 -9.05 -3.14 -0.06
N VAL A 166 -9.67 -4.33 0.03
CA VAL A 166 -9.73 -5.11 1.29
C VAL A 166 -8.33 -5.39 1.82
N CYS A 167 -7.43 -5.80 0.93
CA CYS A 167 -6.04 -6.06 1.24
C CYS A 167 -5.34 -4.84 1.85
N GLY A 168 -5.41 -3.68 1.19
CA GLY A 168 -4.79 -2.44 1.66
C GLY A 168 -5.35 -1.98 3.01
N GLY A 169 -6.67 -2.03 3.16
CA GLY A 169 -7.36 -1.61 4.39
C GLY A 169 -7.03 -2.50 5.59
N ASN A 170 -6.81 -3.80 5.38
CA ASN A 170 -6.48 -4.73 6.45
C ASN A 170 -5.00 -4.66 6.86
N TYR A 171 -4.10 -4.81 5.89
CA TYR A 171 -2.68 -5.00 6.16
C TYR A 171 -1.94 -3.70 6.48
N ALA A 172 -2.26 -2.66 5.72
CA ALA A 172 -1.54 -1.39 5.72
C ALA A 172 -2.46 -0.27 6.21
N SER A 173 -3.31 -0.57 7.20
CA SER A 173 -4.31 0.37 7.72
C SER A 173 -3.71 1.70 8.20
N HIS A 174 -2.46 1.71 8.64
CA HIS A 174 -1.74 2.90 9.09
C HIS A 174 -0.92 3.59 7.99
N TRP A 175 -1.10 3.23 6.71
CA TRP A 175 -0.37 3.87 5.62
C TRP A 175 -1.07 5.13 5.11
N PHE A 176 -0.25 6.04 4.58
CA PHE A 176 -0.72 7.18 3.80
C PHE A 176 -1.63 6.73 2.65
N GLY A 177 -2.65 7.53 2.37
CA GLY A 177 -3.61 7.30 1.29
C GLY A 177 -4.85 6.54 1.71
N ASN A 178 -4.89 5.91 2.88
CA ASN A 178 -6.12 5.31 3.37
C ASN A 178 -7.18 6.39 3.73
N PRO A 179 -8.49 6.09 3.60
CA PRO A 179 -9.56 7.08 3.79
C PRO A 179 -9.58 7.79 5.16
N TRP A 180 -9.09 7.11 6.19
CA TRP A 180 -9.02 7.62 7.57
C TRP A 180 -7.68 8.28 7.92
N TRP A 181 -6.74 8.38 6.98
CA TRP A 181 -5.40 8.91 7.23
C TRP A 181 -5.42 10.33 7.82
N GLU A 182 -6.19 11.23 7.19
CA GLU A 182 -6.23 12.64 7.59
C GLU A 182 -6.78 12.82 9.00
N VAL A 183 -7.88 12.13 9.33
CA VAL A 183 -8.48 12.19 10.67
C VAL A 183 -7.53 11.61 11.71
N ALA A 184 -6.87 10.49 11.41
CA ALA A 184 -5.96 9.83 12.35
C ALA A 184 -4.69 10.64 12.62
N ILE A 185 -4.09 11.23 11.59
CA ILE A 185 -2.91 12.11 11.75
C ILE A 185 -3.27 13.40 12.45
N THR A 186 -4.42 14.00 12.14
CA THR A 186 -4.86 15.23 12.81
C THR A 186 -5.09 14.99 14.30
N ALA A 187 -5.83 13.94 14.67
CA ALA A 187 -6.08 13.59 16.08
C ALA A 187 -4.78 13.30 16.86
N TRP A 188 -3.82 12.64 16.23
CA TRP A 188 -2.52 12.36 16.85
C TRP A 188 -1.67 13.64 16.98
N ALA A 189 -1.65 14.50 15.96
CA ALA A 189 -0.90 15.76 15.96
C ALA A 189 -1.42 16.77 16.98
N GLU A 190 -2.70 16.74 17.35
CA GLU A 190 -3.25 17.55 18.44
C GLU A 190 -2.58 17.25 19.80
N GLN A 191 -2.22 15.98 20.03
CA GLN A 191 -1.58 15.52 21.27
C GLN A 191 -0.05 15.56 21.16
N ASN A 192 0.46 15.40 19.95
CA ASN A 192 1.87 15.31 19.64
C ASN A 192 2.21 16.30 18.51
N PRO A 193 2.18 17.62 18.77
CA PRO A 193 2.37 18.60 17.72
C PRO A 193 3.74 18.45 17.06
N PRO A 194 3.83 18.56 15.72
CA PRO A 194 5.12 18.55 15.05
C PRO A 194 5.93 19.79 15.43
N ALA A 195 7.24 19.74 15.18
CA ALA A 195 8.14 20.86 15.44
C ALA A 195 7.78 22.10 14.62
N ARG A 196 7.26 21.91 13.40
CA ARG A 196 6.82 23.00 12.51
C ARG A 196 5.42 22.72 11.99
N ALA A 197 4.60 23.76 11.86
CA ALA A 197 3.24 23.64 11.34
C ALA A 197 3.20 23.07 9.90
N GLU A 198 4.20 23.41 9.07
CA GLU A 198 4.33 22.88 7.70
C GLU A 198 4.54 21.36 7.66
N ASP A 199 5.10 20.76 8.70
CA ASP A 199 5.31 19.30 8.78
C ASP A 199 3.96 18.56 8.87
N LEU A 200 2.93 19.15 9.49
CA LEU A 200 1.59 18.57 9.49
C LEU A 200 1.00 18.59 8.07
N THR A 201 1.11 19.72 7.36
CA THR A 201 0.63 19.82 5.97
C THR A 201 1.33 18.80 5.07
N LEU A 202 2.65 18.63 5.23
CA LEU A 202 3.39 17.62 4.50
C LEU A 202 2.97 16.20 4.90
N ALA A 203 2.77 15.91 6.18
CA ALA A 203 2.30 14.59 6.63
C ALA A 203 0.92 14.22 6.06
N LEU A 204 0.04 15.20 5.83
CA LEU A 204 -1.29 14.99 5.27
C LEU A 204 -1.30 14.77 3.76
N HIS A 205 -0.34 15.33 3.01
CA HIS A 205 -0.43 15.38 1.54
C HIS A 205 0.79 14.88 0.78
N ALA A 206 1.99 15.01 1.35
CA ALA A 206 3.24 14.56 0.74
C ALA A 206 4.27 14.08 1.79
N PRO A 207 3.95 13.05 2.62
CA PRO A 207 4.85 12.65 3.70
C PRO A 207 6.23 12.20 3.22
N ASN A 208 6.37 11.80 1.95
CA ASN A 208 7.66 11.51 1.35
C ASN A 208 8.63 12.70 1.34
N GLN A 209 8.15 13.94 1.45
CA GLN A 209 8.95 15.16 1.48
C GLN A 209 9.37 15.61 2.89
N LEU A 210 8.89 14.94 3.94
CA LEU A 210 9.32 15.21 5.31
C LEU A 210 10.82 14.94 5.48
N ASP A 211 11.50 15.80 6.23
CA ASP A 211 12.88 15.55 6.67
C ASP A 211 12.97 14.40 7.69
N ASP A 212 14.19 14.05 8.09
CA ASP A 212 14.46 12.85 8.89
C ASP A 212 13.86 12.89 10.31
N ASP A 213 13.68 14.08 10.87
CA ASP A 213 13.07 14.24 12.19
C ASP A 213 11.54 14.24 12.07
N ALA A 214 11.00 14.94 11.08
CA ALA A 214 9.56 15.02 10.86
C ALA A 214 8.95 13.70 10.36
N ILE A 215 9.64 12.92 9.51
CA ILE A 215 9.16 11.59 9.11
C ILE A 215 9.18 10.63 10.31
N ARG A 216 10.17 10.75 11.20
CA ARG A 216 10.27 9.91 12.40
C ARG A 216 9.17 10.24 13.39
N TRP A 217 8.88 11.53 13.56
CA TRP A 217 7.69 11.98 14.26
C TRP A 217 6.48 11.25 13.69
N LEU A 218 6.19 11.41 12.39
CA LEU A 218 5.03 10.78 11.73
C LEU A 218 4.95 9.27 11.94
N MET A 219 6.07 8.56 11.82
CA MET A 219 6.11 7.10 12.00
C MET A 219 5.74 6.67 13.42
N ASN A 220 5.93 7.51 14.42
CA ASN A 220 5.53 7.20 15.79
C ASN A 220 4.00 7.17 15.96
N ALA A 221 3.24 7.83 15.08
CA ALA A 221 1.78 7.84 15.11
C ALA A 221 1.19 6.42 15.12
N ASN A 222 1.76 5.51 14.34
CA ASN A 222 1.28 4.13 14.22
C ASN A 222 1.29 3.35 15.55
N TYR A 223 2.19 3.72 16.47
CA TYR A 223 2.29 3.07 17.78
C TYR A 223 1.39 3.74 18.82
N ASP A 224 0.91 4.94 18.54
CA ASP A 224 0.08 5.70 19.45
C ASP A 224 -1.36 5.15 19.50
N ARG A 225 -2.03 5.40 20.62
CA ARG A 225 -3.42 4.99 20.83
C ARG A 225 -4.38 5.96 20.13
N SER A 226 -4.11 7.26 20.21
CA SER A 226 -4.96 8.31 19.61
C SER A 226 -5.16 8.11 18.11
N PHE A 227 -4.09 7.75 17.40
CA PHE A 227 -4.14 7.43 15.97
C PHE A 227 -5.09 6.24 15.69
N ARG A 228 -4.96 5.15 16.44
CA ARG A 228 -5.79 3.94 16.27
C ARG A 228 -7.24 4.14 16.69
N ASP A 229 -7.46 4.89 17.77
CA ASP A 229 -8.79 5.25 18.25
C ASP A 229 -9.50 6.12 17.21
N ALA A 230 -8.81 7.08 16.58
CA ALA A 230 -9.36 7.90 15.51
C ALA A 230 -9.78 7.08 14.27
N ILE A 231 -8.98 6.08 13.86
CA ILE A 231 -9.37 5.14 12.79
C ILE A 231 -10.63 4.36 13.19
N THR A 232 -10.66 3.88 14.44
CA THR A 232 -11.80 3.11 14.96
C THR A 232 -13.07 3.95 15.00
N THR A 233 -13.00 5.18 15.50
CA THR A 233 -14.12 6.13 15.49
C THR A 233 -14.59 6.42 14.07
N TRP A 234 -13.68 6.72 13.14
CA TRP A 234 -14.02 6.96 11.74
C TRP A 234 -14.81 5.79 11.14
N LYS A 235 -14.40 4.55 11.43
CA LYS A 235 -15.10 3.33 10.98
C LYS A 235 -16.48 3.18 11.63
N LEU A 236 -16.57 3.36 12.96
CA LEU A 236 -17.81 3.24 13.72
C LEU A 236 -18.86 4.26 13.27
N ASP A 237 -18.45 5.50 12.98
CA ASP A 237 -19.33 6.56 12.48
C ASP A 237 -19.94 6.22 11.11
N ARG A 238 -19.31 5.29 10.37
CA ARG A 238 -19.81 4.75 9.09
C ARG A 238 -20.55 3.42 9.24
N GLY A 239 -20.89 3.01 10.46
CA GLY A 239 -21.71 1.82 10.72
C GLY A 239 -20.96 0.49 10.58
N VAL A 240 -19.62 0.50 10.64
CA VAL A 240 -18.79 -0.72 10.74
C VAL A 240 -19.20 -1.52 11.97
N ASP A 241 -19.37 -2.83 11.80
CA ASP A 241 -19.64 -3.73 12.91
C ASP A 241 -18.33 -4.17 13.60
N GLN A 242 -18.41 -4.67 14.83
CA GLN A 242 -17.22 -5.14 15.56
C GLN A 242 -16.65 -6.46 15.00
N ALA A 243 -17.27 -7.06 13.98
CA ALA A 243 -16.84 -8.31 13.39
C ALA A 243 -15.92 -8.01 12.19
N ASP A 244 -14.61 -7.96 12.42
CA ASP A 244 -13.65 -7.80 11.32
C ASP A 244 -13.61 -9.06 10.44
N LEU A 245 -14.21 -8.96 9.25
CA LEU A 245 -14.28 -10.03 8.26
C LEU A 245 -13.04 -10.03 7.34
N ALA A 246 -12.21 -8.98 7.38
CA ALA A 246 -11.09 -8.81 6.46
C ALA A 246 -9.92 -9.75 6.75
N ALA A 247 -9.77 -10.20 8.00
CA ALA A 247 -8.70 -11.10 8.43
C ALA A 247 -8.65 -12.42 7.63
N GLY A 248 -9.80 -12.89 7.11
CA GLY A 248 -9.90 -14.12 6.33
C GLY A 248 -9.62 -13.98 4.83
N LEU A 249 -9.45 -12.76 4.31
CA LEU A 249 -9.30 -12.48 2.87
C LEU A 249 -7.88 -12.06 2.47
N TRP A 250 -6.97 -11.92 3.43
CA TRP A 250 -5.60 -11.50 3.17
C TRP A 250 -4.72 -12.66 2.66
N PHE A 251 -4.06 -12.47 1.51
CA PHE A 251 -2.90 -13.26 1.11
C PHE A 251 -1.65 -12.42 1.26
N PRO A 252 -0.53 -12.96 1.77
CA PRO A 252 0.75 -12.27 1.66
C PRO A 252 1.09 -12.16 0.16
N PRO A 253 1.07 -10.96 -0.42
CA PRO A 253 1.42 -10.83 -1.82
C PRO A 253 2.91 -11.17 -2.03
N GLY A 254 3.21 -11.78 -3.17
CA GLY A 254 4.55 -12.25 -3.55
C GLY A 254 4.71 -13.77 -3.61
N VAL A 255 3.66 -14.56 -3.35
CA VAL A 255 3.66 -16.02 -3.61
C VAL A 255 2.60 -16.35 -4.68
N PRO A 256 2.95 -17.05 -5.77
CA PRO A 256 2.00 -17.49 -6.80
C PRO A 256 0.98 -18.56 -6.31
N GLU A 257 1.08 -18.98 -5.06
CA GLU A 257 0.19 -19.96 -4.45
C GLU A 257 -0.93 -19.25 -3.68
N LEU A 258 -2.14 -19.31 -4.25
CA LEU A 258 -3.38 -19.01 -3.55
C LEU A 258 -3.48 -19.89 -2.29
N PRO A 259 -4.12 -19.45 -1.20
CA PRO A 259 -4.35 -20.33 -0.07
C PRO A 259 -5.11 -21.58 -0.49
N LYS A 260 -4.77 -22.71 0.12
CA LYS A 260 -5.38 -24.02 -0.13
C LYS A 260 -6.90 -24.10 0.13
N TYR A 261 -7.52 -23.06 0.68
CA TYR A 261 -8.97 -22.98 0.88
C TYR A 261 -9.69 -22.16 -0.21
N LEU A 262 -8.93 -21.67 -1.19
CA LEU A 262 -9.37 -21.00 -2.42
C LEU A 262 -8.86 -21.71 -3.69
N LEU A 263 -8.19 -22.85 -3.52
CA LEU A 263 -7.78 -23.81 -4.55
C LEU A 263 -8.64 -25.05 -4.40
#